data_AF-A0A3D2GS13-F1
#
_entry.id   AF-A0A3D2GS13-F1
#
_cell.length_a   1.000
_cell.length_b   1.000
_cell.length_c   1.000
_cell.angle_alpha   90.00
_cell.angle_beta   90.00
_cell.angle_gamma   90.00
#
_symmetry.space_group_name_H-M   'P 1'
#
loop_
_entity.id
_entity.type
_entity.pdbx_description
1 polymer ?
#
loop_
_entity_poly.entity_id
_entity_poly.type
_entity_poly.pdbx_seq_one_letter_code
_entity_poly.pdbx_strand_id
1 'polypeptide(L)' 'MNVIQKIEAAEVERLTAERTVPDFDPGDTVRVNVKVVEGTRERVQAYEGVCIAKKGQGINASFTVRKIS' A
#
# COMPACT_ATOMS: atom_id res chain seq x y z
N MET A 1 23.20 -10.13 6.51
CA MET A 1 22.33 -9.21 5.75
C MET A 1 23.09 -8.73 4.53
N ASN A 2 22.63 -9.09 3.33
CA ASN A 2 23.28 -8.72 2.07
C ASN A 2 22.97 -7.26 1.71
N VAL A 3 23.81 -6.65 0.86
CA VAL A 3 23.73 -5.23 0.48
C VAL A 3 22.34 -4.86 -0.05
N ILE A 4 21.71 -5.73 -0.83
CA ILE A 4 20.36 -5.55 -1.37
C ILE A 4 19.32 -5.35 -0.25
N GLN A 5 19.38 -6.18 0.79
CA GLN A 5 18.44 -6.10 1.92
C GLN A 5 18.59 -4.80 2.71
N LYS A 6 19.81 -4.24 2.78
CA LYS A 6 20.06 -2.95 3.45
C LYS A 6 19.47 -1.78 2.68
N ILE A 7 19.56 -1.82 1.35
CA ILE A 7 18.99 -0.79 0.48
C ILE A 7 17.45 -0.83 0.56
N GLU A 8 16.85 -2.03 0.51
CA GLU A 8 15.40 -2.16 0.69
C GLU A 8 14.92 -1.66 2.06
N ALA A 9 15.64 -2.00 3.14
CA ALA A 9 15.26 -1.54 4.48
C ALA A 9 15.32 -0.01 4.62
N ALA A 10 16.37 0.62 4.10
CA ALA A 10 16.51 2.08 4.13
C ALA A 10 15.40 2.79 3.34
N GLU A 11 14.99 2.21 2.21
CA GLU A 11 13.92 2.79 1.40
C GLU A 11 12.53 2.61 2.05
N VAL A 12 12.28 1.46 2.67
CA VAL A 12 11.04 1.24 3.45
C VAL A 12 10.96 2.21 4.62
N GLU A 13 12.06 2.44 5.34
CA GLU A 13 12.11 3.39 6.46
C GLU A 13 11.82 4.83 6.02
N ARG A 14 12.37 5.24 4.87
CA ARG A 14 12.08 6.55 4.28
C ARG A 14 10.60 6.73 3.97
N LEU A 15 9.98 5.73 3.35
CA LEU A 15 8.56 5.78 2.96
C LEU A 15 7.62 5.73 4.16
N THR A 16 7.93 4.93 5.19
CA THR A 16 7.09 4.84 6.40
C THR A 16 7.19 6.09 7.28
N ALA A 17 8.32 6.81 7.26
CA ALA A 17 8.47 8.10 7.93
C ALA A 17 7.56 9.19 7.34
N GLU A 18 7.35 9.18 6.02
CA GLU A 18 6.45 10.12 5.35
C GLU A 18 4.97 9.72 5.49
N ARG A 19 4.68 8.41 5.57
CA ARG A 19 3.31 7.91 5.67
C ARG A 19 3.24 6.61 6.46
N THR A 20 2.67 6.68 7.66
CA THR A 20 2.41 5.50 8.49
C THR A 20 1.39 4.61 7.80
N VAL A 21 1.80 3.37 7.50
CA VAL A 21 0.91 2.33 6.99
C VAL A 21 0.42 1.51 8.18
N PRO A 22 -0.90 1.35 8.38
CA PRO A 22 -1.41 0.50 9.45
C PRO A 22 -1.10 -0.96 9.17
N ASP A 23 -0.94 -1.75 10.22
CA ASP A 23 -0.94 -3.20 10.10
C ASP A 23 -2.36 -3.69 9.79
N PHE A 24 -2.46 -4.56 8.78
CA PHE A 24 -3.70 -5.20 8.36
C PHE A 24 -3.39 -6.54 7.70
N ASP A 25 -4.34 -7.45 7.79
CA ASP A 25 -4.27 -8.81 7.29
C ASP A 25 -5.44 -9.16 6.35
N PRO A 26 -5.34 -10.26 5.59
CA PRO A 26 -6.46 -10.76 4.82
C PRO A 26 -7.66 -11.05 5.73
N GLY A 27 -8.82 -10.47 5.41
CA GLY A 27 -10.03 -10.49 6.23
C GLY A 27 -10.42 -9.11 6.76
N ASP A 28 -9.48 -8.17 6.85
CA ASP A 28 -9.75 -6.83 7.34
C ASP A 28 -10.40 -5.94 6.29
N THR A 29 -11.28 -5.04 6.73
CA THR A 29 -11.84 -3.99 5.88
C THR A 29 -10.90 -2.80 5.85
N VAL A 30 -10.44 -2.43 4.66
CA VAL A 30 -9.51 -1.33 4.44
C VAL A 30 -10.10 -0.28 3.53
N ARG A 31 -9.77 0.99 3.81
CA ARG A 31 -10.09 2.13 2.95
C ARG A 31 -8.81 2.69 2.33
N VAL A 32 -8.67 2.55 1.02
CA VAL A 32 -7.52 2.98 0.23
C VAL A 32 -7.88 4.23 -0.54
N ASN A 33 -7.19 5.34 -0.26
CA ASN A 33 -7.33 6.58 -1.02
C ASN A 33 -6.29 6.60 -2.14
N VAL A 34 -6.75 6.49 -3.38
CA VAL A 34 -5.90 6.57 -4.58
C VAL A 34 -5.97 7.99 -5.13
N LYS A 35 -4.83 8.67 -5.19
CA LYS A 35 -4.73 9.92 -5.94
C LYS A 35 -4.57 9.57 -7.42
N VAL A 36 -5.57 9.88 -8.21
CA VAL A 36 -5.55 9.71 -9.67
C VAL A 36 -5.25 11.06 -10.30
N VAL A 37 -4.14 11.14 -11.02
CA VAL A 37 -3.69 12.34 -11.74
C VAL A 37 -3.85 12.08 -13.23
N GLU A 38 -4.86 12.71 -13.85
CA GLU A 38 -5.14 12.60 -15.30
C GLU A 38 -4.90 13.97 -15.94
N GLY A 39 -3.71 14.16 -16.50
CA GLY A 39 -3.29 15.42 -17.11
C GLY A 39 -3.20 16.56 -16.08
N THR A 40 -4.08 17.55 -16.19
CA THR A 40 -4.14 18.72 -15.30
C THR A 40 -5.12 18.57 -14.13
N ARG A 41 -5.85 17.45 -14.05
CA ARG A 41 -6.86 17.22 -13.00
C ARG A 41 -6.37 16.16 -12.02
N GLU A 42 -6.43 16.49 -10.74
CA GLU A 42 -6.20 15.56 -9.65
C GLU A 42 -7.53 15.24 -8.95
N ARG A 43 -7.81 13.95 -8.73
CA ARG A 43 -8.90 13.51 -7.85
C ARG A 43 -8.40 12.47 -6.88
N VAL A 44 -8.94 12.48 -5.66
CA VAL A 44 -8.72 11.41 -4.69
C VAL A 44 -9.93 10.50 -4.72
N GLN A 45 -9.72 9.24 -5.11
CA GLN A 45 -10.76 8.23 -5.14
C GLN A 45 -10.58 7.27 -3.95
N ALA A 46 -11.60 7.18 -3.11
CA ALA A 46 -11.62 6.24 -1.99
C ALA A 46 -12.18 4.87 -2.46
N TYR A 47 -11.41 3.82 -2.24
CA TYR A 47 -11.81 2.42 -2.43
C TYR A 47 -11.89 1.76 -1.06
N GLU A 48 -13.09 1.33 -0.67
CA GLU A 48 -13.33 0.62 0.58
C GLU A 48 -13.78 -0.81 0.28
N GLY A 49 -13.21 -1.78 0.98
CA GLY A 49 -13.54 -3.19 0.81
C GLY A 49 -12.68 -4.09 1.68
N VAL A 50 -12.87 -5.41 1.53
CA VAL A 50 -12.15 -6.41 2.33
C VAL A 50 -10.83 -6.76 1.66
N CYS A 51 -9.73 -6.76 2.40
CA CYS A 51 -8.46 -7.31 1.96
C CYS A 51 -8.59 -8.82 1.80
N ILE A 52 -8.41 -9.35 0.59
CA ILE A 52 -8.53 -10.80 0.32
C ILE A 52 -7.19 -11.50 0.15
N ALA A 53 -6.12 -10.72 -0.09
CA ALA A 53 -4.79 -11.27 -0.28
C ALA A 53 -3.74 -10.19 0.00
N LYS A 54 -2.63 -10.60 0.61
CA LYS A 54 -1.39 -9.83 0.76
C LYS A 54 -0.26 -10.70 0.22
N LYS A 55 0.58 -10.15 -0.66
CA LYS A 55 1.63 -10.89 -1.38
C LYS A 55 2.90 -10.06 -1.47
N GLY A 56 4.03 -10.75 -1.61
CA GLY A 56 5.34 -10.12 -1.71
C GLY A 56 5.92 -9.72 -0.35
N GLN A 57 7.12 -9.15 -0.38
CA GLN A 57 7.86 -8.69 0.79
C GLN A 57 8.58 -7.37 0.44
N GLY A 58 8.93 -6.60 1.46
CA GLY A 58 9.64 -5.33 1.31
C GLY A 58 8.83 -4.31 0.50
N ILE A 59 9.53 -3.56 -0.36
CA ILE A 59 8.93 -2.47 -1.15
C ILE A 59 7.95 -2.96 -2.23
N ASN A 60 8.11 -4.21 -2.67
CA ASN A 60 7.28 -4.82 -3.71
C ASN A 60 6.07 -5.57 -3.12
N ALA A 61 5.78 -5.38 -1.83
CA ALA A 61 4.58 -5.93 -1.21
C ALA A 61 3.32 -5.30 -1.81
N SER A 62 2.31 -6.12 -2.06
CA SER A 62 1.04 -5.71 -2.64
C SER A 62 -0.11 -6.42 -1.92
N PHE A 63 -1.31 -5.85 -2.01
CA PHE A 63 -2.51 -6.44 -1.45
C PHE A 63 -3.69 -6.21 -2.40
N THR A 64 -4.67 -7.11 -2.34
CA THR A 64 -5.87 -7.07 -3.17
C THR A 64 -7.06 -6.77 -2.29
N VAL A 65 -7.76 -5.68 -2.62
CA VAL A 65 -9.01 -5.29 -1.94
C VAL A 65 -10.19 -5.67 -2.82
N ARG A 66 -11.13 -6.43 -2.25
CA ARG A 66 -12.41 -6.75 -2.87
C ARG A 66 -13.49 -5.82 -2.32
N LYS A 67 -13.97 -4.92 -3.16
CA LYS A 67 -15.16 -4.11 -2.89
C LYS A 67 -16.40 -4.87 -3.35
N ILE A 68 -17.43 -4.94 -2.51
CA ILE A 68 -18.78 -5.36 -2.90
C ILE A 68 -19.57 -4.06 -3.10
N SER A 69 -20.07 -3.83 -4.31
CA SER A 69 -20.87 -2.65 -4.69
C SER A 69 -22.36 -2.95 -4.61
#